data_AF-A0AAD6L9K2-F1
#
_entry.id   AF-A0AAD6L9K2-F1
#
_cell.length_a   1.000
_cell.length_b   1.000
_cell.length_c   1.000
_cell.angle_alpha   90.00
_cell.angle_beta   90.00
_cell.angle_gamma   90.00
#
_symmetry.space_group_name_H-M   'P 1'
#
loop_
_entity.id
_entity.type
_entity.pdbx_description
1 polymer ?
#
loop_
_entity_poly.entity_id
_entity_poly.type
_entity_poly.pdbx_seq_one_letter_code
_entity_poly.pdbx_strand_id
1 'polypeptide(L)'
;MENTNQQNNSRGKADFPPSLWGCSFASFSFPQTEFESYSRQVEELKENVRDMLMASKKDPVEHIEFINLLCRLGVSYHFDKEIENSLKEIFDDLPCHTPSKNYKGATSAGDFRCVLMIWFFGVAT
;
A
#
# COMPACT_ATOMS: atom_id res chain seq x y z
N MET A 1 -18.26 -37.38 55.50
CA MET A 1 -16.90 -36.81 55.38
C MET A 1 -16.84 -36.12 54.04
N GLU A 2 -16.99 -34.81 54.03
CA GLU A 2 -17.07 -33.99 52.81
C GLU A 2 -15.68 -33.41 52.53
N ASN A 3 -15.13 -33.69 51.35
CA ASN A 3 -13.79 -33.30 50.94
C ASN A 3 -13.86 -32.00 50.14
N THR A 4 -13.49 -30.88 50.76
CA THR A 4 -13.46 -29.55 50.14
C THR A 4 -12.10 -29.30 49.47
N ASN A 5 -11.97 -29.77 48.22
CA ASN A 5 -10.91 -29.30 47.32
C ASN A 5 -11.23 -27.88 46.84
N GLN A 6 -10.80 -26.86 47.58
CA GLN A 6 -10.80 -25.48 47.10
C GLN A 6 -9.58 -25.26 46.18
N GLN A 7 -9.81 -25.40 44.87
CA GLN A 7 -8.85 -24.95 43.87
C GLN A 7 -8.74 -23.43 43.93
N ASN A 8 -7.65 -22.94 44.49
CA ASN A 8 -7.33 -21.52 44.58
C ASN A 8 -6.88 -21.00 43.19
N ASN A 9 -7.85 -20.69 42.33
CA ASN A 9 -7.61 -20.10 41.02
C ASN A 9 -7.44 -18.58 41.14
N SER A 10 -6.36 -18.13 41.80
CA SER A 10 -6.00 -16.72 41.84
C SER A 10 -5.34 -16.31 40.51
N ARG A 11 -6.13 -15.76 39.57
CA ARG A 11 -5.61 -15.15 38.33
C ARG A 11 -4.78 -13.92 38.71
N GLY A 12 -3.50 -13.88 38.33
CA GLY A 12 -2.63 -12.73 38.58
C GLY A 12 -3.21 -11.44 37.98
N LYS A 13 -3.31 -10.38 38.78
CA LYS A 13 -3.80 -9.07 38.33
C LYS A 13 -2.74 -8.43 37.43
N ALA A 14 -3.14 -8.01 36.25
CA ALA A 14 -2.25 -7.31 35.33
C ALA A 14 -2.41 -5.79 35.51
N ASP A 15 -1.35 -5.12 35.93
CA ASP A 15 -1.30 -3.67 36.15
C ASP A 15 -0.74 -2.95 34.91
N PHE A 16 -1.50 -3.01 33.81
CA PHE A 16 -1.19 -2.25 32.60
C PHE A 16 -1.71 -0.82 32.69
N PRO A 17 -0.99 0.19 32.16
CA PRO A 17 -1.50 1.55 32.08
C PRO A 17 -2.75 1.61 31.18
N PRO A 18 -3.71 2.51 31.46
CA PRO A 18 -4.88 2.68 30.62
C PRO A 18 -4.49 3.17 29.22
N SER A 19 -5.38 2.97 28.25
CA SER A 19 -5.15 3.47 26.89
C SER A 19 -5.08 5.01 26.90
N LEU A 20 -4.09 5.57 26.18
CA LEU A 20 -3.95 7.02 26.03
C LEU A 20 -5.19 7.67 25.39
N TRP A 21 -5.88 6.91 24.54
CA TRP A 21 -6.98 7.40 23.71
C TRP A 21 -8.37 7.09 24.27
N GLY A 22 -8.47 6.29 25.34
CA GLY A 22 -9.76 5.90 25.93
C GLY A 22 -10.80 5.49 24.88
N CYS A 23 -11.95 6.18 24.91
CA CYS A 23 -13.04 6.04 23.94
C CYS A 23 -13.15 7.25 22.99
N SER A 24 -12.12 8.10 22.87
CA SER A 24 -12.20 9.35 22.09
C SER A 24 -12.55 9.13 20.61
N PHE A 25 -12.25 7.94 20.08
CA PHE A 25 -12.59 7.54 18.70
C PHE A 25 -13.85 6.66 18.60
N ALA A 26 -14.54 6.39 19.72
CA ALA A 26 -15.70 5.50 19.74
C ALA A 26 -16.94 6.13 19.09
N SER A 27 -17.01 7.47 19.03
CA SER A 27 -18.05 8.21 18.34
C SER A 27 -17.42 9.26 17.44
N PHE A 28 -17.69 9.16 16.15
CA PHE A 28 -17.27 10.14 15.15
C PHE A 28 -18.49 10.53 14.33
N SER A 29 -18.72 11.83 14.19
CA SER A 29 -19.74 12.38 13.30
C SER A 29 -19.03 13.25 12.28
N PHE A 30 -19.29 13.01 11.01
CA PHE A 30 -18.68 13.76 9.92
C PHE A 30 -19.76 14.53 9.16
N PRO A 31 -19.51 15.80 8.75
CA PRO A 31 -20.47 16.53 7.93
C PRO A 31 -20.61 15.86 6.56
N GLN A 32 -21.73 15.20 6.32
CA GLN A 32 -21.99 14.44 5.09
C GLN A 32 -21.86 15.30 3.82
N THR A 33 -22.31 16.56 3.90
CA THR A 33 -22.23 17.52 2.79
C THR A 33 -20.79 17.89 2.42
N GLU A 34 -19.91 18.00 3.41
CA GLU A 34 -18.47 18.25 3.17
C GLU A 34 -17.82 17.01 2.58
N PHE A 35 -18.16 15.81 3.07
CA PHE A 35 -17.67 14.55 2.52
C PHE A 35 -17.99 14.40 1.03
N GLU A 36 -19.24 14.67 0.65
CA GLU A 36 -19.68 14.60 -0.75
C GLU A 36 -18.93 15.62 -1.63
N SER A 37 -18.72 16.83 -1.12
CA SER A 37 -17.93 17.86 -1.81
C SER A 37 -16.49 17.43 -2.04
N TYR A 38 -15.82 16.90 -1.00
CA TYR A 38 -14.46 16.39 -1.12
C TYR A 38 -14.38 15.17 -2.04
N SER A 39 -15.34 14.25 -1.95
CA SER A 39 -15.38 13.08 -2.82
C SER A 39 -15.45 13.47 -4.30
N ARG A 40 -16.22 14.50 -4.64
CA ARG A 40 -16.28 15.01 -6.02
C ARG A 40 -14.94 15.60 -6.46
N GLN A 41 -14.32 16.43 -5.63
CA GLN A 41 -13.02 17.03 -5.92
C GLN A 41 -11.93 15.95 -6.09
N VAL A 42 -11.99 14.87 -5.31
CA VAL A 42 -11.07 13.74 -5.44
C VAL A 42 -11.21 13.05 -6.80
N GLU A 43 -12.44 12.83 -7.28
CA GLU A 43 -12.65 12.24 -8.61
C GLU A 43 -12.12 13.15 -9.73
N GLU A 44 -12.33 14.46 -9.65
CA GLU A 44 -11.77 15.42 -10.62
C GLU A 44 -10.24 15.42 -10.58
N LEU A 45 -9.64 15.37 -9.37
CA LEU A 45 -8.19 15.35 -9.20
C LEU A 45 -7.57 14.03 -9.66
N LYS A 46 -8.27 12.90 -9.49
CA LYS A 46 -7.81 11.59 -9.99
C LYS A 46 -7.59 11.59 -11.49
N GLU A 47 -8.52 12.17 -12.26
CA GLU A 47 -8.37 12.26 -13.71
C GLU A 47 -7.16 13.13 -14.09
N ASN A 48 -7.00 14.29 -13.44
CA ASN A 48 -5.83 15.15 -13.66
C ASN A 48 -4.50 14.43 -13.36
N VAL A 49 -4.43 13.67 -12.25
CA VAL A 49 -3.25 12.89 -11.89
C VAL A 49 -3.01 11.75 -12.89
N ARG A 50 -4.05 11.11 -13.41
CA ARG A 50 -3.94 10.10 -14.47
C ARG A 50 -3.35 10.71 -15.74
N ASP A 51 -3.81 11.88 -16.15
CA ASP A 51 -3.27 12.57 -17.33
C ASP A 51 -1.79 12.93 -17.14
N MET A 52 -1.41 13.41 -15.95
CA MET A 52 -0.01 13.66 -15.61
C MET A 52 0.84 12.38 -15.62
N LEU A 53 0.30 11.26 -15.11
CA LEU A 53 0.96 9.95 -15.14
C LEU A 53 1.22 9.47 -16.58
N MET A 54 0.24 9.66 -17.47
CA MET A 54 0.40 9.31 -18.88
C MET A 54 1.37 10.25 -19.60
N ALA A 55 1.36 11.54 -19.25
CA ALA A 55 2.27 12.53 -19.83
C ALA A 55 3.74 12.27 -19.45
N SER A 56 4.01 11.81 -18.23
CA SER A 56 5.38 11.54 -17.76
C SER A 56 6.04 10.34 -18.46
N LYS A 57 5.27 9.44 -19.10
CA LYS A 57 5.81 8.30 -19.86
C LYS A 57 6.79 8.68 -20.98
N LYS A 58 6.85 9.95 -21.38
CA LYS A 58 7.77 10.46 -22.40
C LYS A 58 9.24 10.33 -21.99
N ASP A 59 9.52 10.40 -20.70
CA ASP A 59 10.85 10.18 -20.14
C ASP A 59 10.79 9.12 -19.03
N PRO A 60 11.48 7.97 -19.19
CA PRO A 60 11.44 6.90 -18.18
C PRO A 60 11.87 7.32 -16.79
N VAL A 61 12.81 8.28 -16.65
CA VAL A 61 13.28 8.76 -15.35
C VAL A 61 12.20 9.59 -14.66
N GLU A 62 11.67 10.62 -15.34
CA GLU A 62 10.53 11.41 -14.83
C GLU A 62 9.32 10.52 -14.49
N HIS A 63 9.05 9.49 -15.30
CA HIS A 63 7.96 8.56 -15.05
C HIS A 63 8.14 7.75 -13.75
N ILE A 64 9.33 7.18 -13.53
CA ILE A 64 9.64 6.44 -12.30
C ILE A 64 9.59 7.37 -11.07
N GLU A 65 10.09 8.60 -11.18
CA GLU A 65 10.00 9.60 -10.11
C GLU A 65 8.56 9.96 -9.79
N PHE A 66 7.70 10.11 -10.80
CA PHE A 66 6.27 10.38 -10.62
C PHE A 66 5.56 9.22 -9.91
N ILE A 67 5.84 7.97 -10.30
CA ILE A 67 5.32 6.78 -9.61
C ILE A 67 5.76 6.77 -8.13
N ASN A 68 7.05 7.05 -7.88
CA ASN A 68 7.57 7.13 -6.51
C ASN A 68 6.86 8.21 -5.68
N LEU A 69 6.56 9.37 -6.27
CA LEU A 69 5.77 10.42 -5.63
C LEU A 69 4.37 9.93 -5.25
N LEU A 70 3.65 9.25 -6.17
CA LEU A 70 2.33 8.68 -5.88
C LEU A 70 2.37 7.65 -4.73
N CYS A 71 3.41 6.81 -4.70
CA CYS A 71 3.60 5.84 -3.61
C CYS A 71 3.87 6.53 -2.27
N ARG A 72 4.73 7.56 -2.24
CA ARG A 72 5.05 8.31 -1.01
C ARG A 72 3.86 9.12 -0.49
N LEU A 73 2.99 9.59 -1.37
CA LEU A 73 1.73 10.24 -1.03
C LEU A 73 0.65 9.24 -0.58
N GLY A 74 0.86 7.93 -0.76
CA GLY A 74 -0.09 6.90 -0.39
C GLY A 74 -1.33 6.85 -1.29
N VAL A 75 -1.26 7.41 -2.51
CA VAL A 75 -2.38 7.49 -3.46
C VAL A 75 -2.19 6.61 -4.70
N SER A 76 -1.07 5.89 -4.79
CA SER A 76 -0.74 5.03 -5.94
C SER A 76 -1.79 3.95 -6.20
N TYR A 77 -2.50 3.49 -5.17
CA TYR A 77 -3.54 2.45 -5.28
C TYR A 77 -4.71 2.82 -6.22
N HIS A 78 -4.89 4.11 -6.52
CA HIS A 78 -5.87 4.55 -7.50
C HIS A 78 -5.45 4.30 -8.96
N PHE A 79 -4.17 4.01 -9.20
CA PHE A 79 -3.55 3.93 -10.52
C PHE A 79 -2.78 2.61 -10.72
N ASP A 80 -3.10 1.57 -9.94
CA ASP A 80 -2.35 0.30 -9.93
C ASP A 80 -2.16 -0.28 -11.34
N LYS A 81 -3.21 -0.25 -12.17
CA LYS A 81 -3.17 -0.80 -13.54
C LYS A 81 -2.27 0.02 -14.46
N GLU A 82 -2.39 1.34 -14.38
CA GLU A 82 -1.59 2.28 -15.16
C GLU A 82 -0.11 2.14 -14.80
N ILE A 83 0.20 2.07 -13.50
CA ILE A 83 1.57 1.89 -13.00
C ILE A 83 2.11 0.53 -13.43
N GLU A 84 1.37 -0.56 -13.26
CA GLU A 84 1.79 -1.91 -13.64
C GLU A 84 2.13 -2.00 -15.13
N ASN A 85 1.25 -1.48 -16.00
CA ASN A 85 1.46 -1.47 -17.44
C ASN A 85 2.70 -0.66 -17.83
N SER A 86 2.89 0.50 -17.21
CA SER A 86 4.03 1.38 -17.53
C SER A 86 5.36 0.78 -17.10
N LEU A 87 5.39 0.10 -15.94
CA LEU A 87 6.57 -0.63 -15.51
C LEU A 87 6.89 -1.78 -16.47
N LYS A 88 5.88 -2.54 -16.93
CA LYS A 88 6.08 -3.60 -17.93
C LYS A 88 6.68 -3.04 -19.22
N GLU A 89 6.15 -1.95 -19.75
CA GLU A 89 6.69 -1.27 -20.94
C GLU A 89 8.18 -0.93 -20.77
N ILE A 90 8.55 -0.32 -19.63
CA ILE A 90 9.95 0.03 -19.33
C ILE A 90 10.85 -1.23 -19.25
N PHE A 91 10.37 -2.30 -18.64
CA PHE A 91 11.14 -3.55 -18.51
C PHE A 91 11.22 -4.36 -19.80
N ASP A 92 10.21 -4.30 -20.67
CA ASP A 92 10.21 -4.95 -21.97
C ASP A 92 11.14 -4.24 -22.97
N ASP A 93 11.27 -2.90 -22.87
CA ASP A 93 12.19 -2.11 -23.67
C ASP A 93 13.67 -2.26 -23.23
N LEU A 94 13.91 -2.74 -22.01
CA LEU A 94 15.26 -3.04 -21.52
C LEU A 94 15.80 -4.30 -22.21
N PRO A 95 16.91 -4.23 -22.96
CA PRO A 95 17.47 -5.38 -23.67
C PRO A 95 18.28 -6.25 -22.70
N CYS A 96 17.66 -6.81 -21.66
CA CYS A 96 18.31 -7.74 -20.75
C CYS A 96 17.92 -9.19 -21.08
N HIS A 97 18.66 -9.73 -22.07
CA HIS A 97 19.01 -11.13 -22.30
C HIS A 97 18.13 -12.17 -21.60
N THR A 98 17.02 -12.57 -22.22
CA THR A 98 16.33 -13.80 -21.80
C THR A 98 17.24 -14.99 -22.13
N PRO A 99 17.78 -15.76 -21.16
CA PRO A 99 18.27 -17.08 -21.49
C PRO A 99 17.03 -17.94 -21.64
N SER A 100 16.71 -18.27 -22.89
CA SER A 100 16.05 -19.50 -23.32
C SER A 100 14.96 -20.04 -22.39
N LYS A 101 13.70 -19.92 -22.85
CA LYS A 101 12.59 -20.78 -22.45
C LYS A 101 13.09 -22.20 -22.20
N ASN A 102 12.96 -22.72 -20.96
CA ASN A 102 12.73 -24.13 -20.62
C ASN A 102 12.88 -24.37 -19.11
N TYR A 103 11.94 -23.89 -18.29
CA TYR A 103 11.62 -24.56 -17.02
C TYR A 103 10.10 -24.50 -16.82
N LYS A 104 9.43 -25.60 -17.16
CA LYS A 104 8.09 -25.91 -16.63
C LYS A 104 8.26 -26.24 -15.14
N GLY A 105 7.52 -25.56 -14.29
CA GLY A 105 7.29 -25.98 -12.91
C GLY A 105 7.70 -24.94 -11.87
N ALA A 106 6.80 -24.01 -11.57
CA ALA A 106 6.44 -23.59 -10.22
C ALA A 106 5.51 -22.38 -10.31
N THR A 107 4.32 -22.53 -9.76
CA THR A 107 3.47 -21.42 -9.34
C THR A 107 4.26 -20.57 -8.34
N SER A 108 4.73 -19.39 -8.74
CA SER A 108 5.20 -18.34 -7.83
C SER A 108 4.25 -17.17 -7.96
N ALA A 109 3.25 -17.05 -7.10
CA ALA A 109 3.36 -16.18 -5.93
C ALA A 109 3.87 -14.79 -6.32
N GLY A 110 2.96 -14.00 -6.91
CA GLY A 110 2.93 -12.54 -6.82
C GLY A 110 4.10 -11.80 -7.46
N ASP A 111 3.80 -11.09 -8.55
CA ASP A 111 4.58 -9.96 -9.07
C ASP A 111 4.57 -8.75 -8.10
N PHE A 112 4.79 -8.98 -6.80
CA PHE A 112 5.01 -7.95 -5.78
C PHE A 112 6.48 -7.49 -5.72
N ARG A 113 7.36 -8.04 -6.57
CA ARG A 113 8.78 -7.68 -6.57
C ARG A 113 9.10 -6.35 -7.27
N CYS A 114 8.21 -5.83 -8.11
CA CYS A 114 8.43 -4.52 -8.76
C CYS A 114 8.17 -3.36 -7.79
N VAL A 115 7.14 -3.47 -6.93
CA VAL A 115 6.91 -2.48 -5.85
C VAL A 115 8.08 -2.48 -4.85
N LEU A 116 8.66 -3.66 -4.59
CA LEU A 116 9.78 -3.78 -3.66
C LEU A 116 11.11 -3.20 -4.20
N MET A 117 11.31 -3.13 -5.52
CA MET A 117 12.53 -2.49 -6.08
C MET A 117 12.54 -0.98 -5.88
N ILE A 118 11.37 -0.32 -5.82
CA ILE A 118 11.28 1.11 -5.45
C ILE A 118 11.54 1.30 -3.95
N TRP A 119 11.11 0.36 -3.10
CA TRP A 119 11.37 0.42 -1.65
C TRP A 119 12.81 0.08 -1.24
N PHE A 120 13.58 -0.66 -2.05
CA PHE A 120 14.95 -1.07 -1.69
C PHE A 120 16.06 -0.10 -2.13
N PHE A 121 15.81 0.82 -3.07
CA PHE A 121 16.83 1.80 -3.50
C PHE A 121 16.72 3.18 -2.82
N GLY A 122 15.74 3.40 -1.95
CA GLY A 122 15.44 4.73 -1.36
C GLY A 122 15.82 4.96 0.10
N VAL A 123 16.40 3.99 0.82
CA VAL A 123 16.88 4.17 2.21
C VAL A 123 18.32 3.66 2.33
N ALA A 124 19.24 4.30 1.60
CA ALA A 124 20.67 4.32 1.93
C ALA A 124 21.37 5.36 1.05
N THR A 125 21.37 6.62 1.49
CA THR A 125 22.51 7.56 1.54
C THR A 125 22.05 8.89 2.11
#